data_AF-A0A433PJJ2-F1
#
_entry.id   AF-A0A433PJJ2-F1
#
_cell.length_a   1.000
_cell.length_b   1.000
_cell.length_c   1.000
_cell.angle_alpha   90.00
_cell.angle_beta   90.00
_cell.angle_gamma   90.00
#
_symmetry.space_group_name_H-M   'P 1'
#
loop_
_entity.id
_entity.type
_entity.pdbx_description
1 polymer ?
#
loop_
_entity_poly.entity_id
_entity_poly.type
_entity_poly.pdbx_seq_one_letter_code
_entity_poly.pdbx_strand_id
1 'polypeptide(L)' 'MPPPEPIFDFESAPIYKSFVLDNERYRKGDCVFVCSEQSDDWIAEIQEIRAQDSRNVWIKVAWFYRPEDTKEKRK' A
#
# COMPACT_ATOMS: atom_id res chain seq x y z
N MET A 1 21.15 -13.63 -21.55
CA MET A 1 20.79 -13.10 -20.22
C MET A 1 19.72 -12.06 -20.45
N PRO A 2 18.53 -12.15 -19.84
CA PRO A 2 17.62 -11.01 -19.82
C PRO A 2 18.33 -9.83 -19.12
N PRO A 3 18.06 -8.57 -19.52
CA PRO A 3 18.54 -7.43 -18.76
C PRO A 3 18.03 -7.54 -17.32
N PRO A 4 18.79 -7.06 -16.31
CA PRO A 4 18.26 -6.93 -14.96
C PRO A 4 17.00 -6.08 -15.04
N GLU A 5 15.90 -6.54 -14.45
CA GLU A 5 14.70 -5.74 -14.35
C GLU A 5 15.07 -4.42 -13.67
N PRO A 6 14.54 -3.26 -14.15
CA PRO A 6 14.83 -1.99 -13.52
C PRO A 6 14.42 -2.07 -12.06
N ILE A 7 15.41 -1.97 -11.17
CA ILE A 7 15.18 -1.91 -9.74
C ILE A 7 14.44 -0.59 -9.52
N PHE A 8 13.16 -0.68 -9.16
CA PHE A 8 12.39 0.50 -8.84
C PHE A 8 12.97 1.13 -7.57
N ASP A 9 13.53 2.33 -7.73
CA ASP A 9 14.11 3.10 -6.65
C ASP A 9 13.00 3.86 -5.93
N PHE A 10 12.34 3.21 -4.97
CA PHE A 10 11.25 3.81 -4.19
C PHE A 10 11.67 5.17 -3.61
N GLU A 11 12.92 5.31 -3.18
CA GLU A 11 13.46 6.53 -2.58
C GLU A 11 13.55 7.70 -3.56
N SER A 12 13.79 7.43 -4.85
CA SER A 12 13.91 8.43 -5.92
C SER A 12 12.56 8.76 -6.59
N ALA A 13 11.54 7.93 -6.37
CA ALA A 13 10.23 8.13 -6.96
C ALA A 13 9.51 9.39 -6.42
N PRO A 14 8.85 10.18 -7.28
CA PRO A 14 8.14 11.37 -6.84
C PRO A 14 6.98 11.01 -5.90
N ILE A 15 6.84 11.81 -4.85
CA ILE A 15 5.81 11.65 -3.84
C ILE A 15 4.55 12.41 -4.27
N TYR A 16 3.41 11.73 -4.18
CA TYR A 16 2.09 12.28 -4.49
C TYR A 16 1.26 12.41 -3.21
N LYS A 17 0.30 13.34 -3.23
CA LYS A 17 -0.64 13.55 -2.11
C LYS A 17 -1.88 12.67 -2.19
N SER A 18 -2.25 12.26 -3.40
CA SER A 18 -3.43 11.46 -3.68
C SER A 18 -3.30 10.72 -5.01
N PHE A 19 -3.95 9.58 -5.13
CA PHE A 19 -4.14 8.86 -6.40
C PHE A 19 -5.63 8.55 -6.59
N VAL A 20 -6.00 8.23 -7.83
CA VAL A 20 -7.37 7.82 -8.17
C VAL A 20 -7.30 6.37 -8.65
N LEU A 21 -8.08 5.49 -8.03
CA LEU A 21 -8.23 4.09 -8.39
C LEU A 21 -9.72 3.79 -8.47
N ASP A 22 -10.16 3.18 -9.57
CA ASP A 22 -11.58 2.83 -9.80
C ASP A 22 -12.57 4.00 -9.56
N ASN A 23 -12.20 5.21 -9.98
CA ASN A 23 -12.97 6.44 -9.79
C ASN A 23 -13.11 6.90 -8.32
N GLU A 24 -12.44 6.23 -7.38
CA GLU A 24 -12.28 6.64 -6.00
C GLU A 24 -10.93 7.33 -5.80
N ARG A 25 -10.90 8.40 -5.00
CA ARG A 25 -9.69 9.19 -4.74
C ARG A 25 -9.17 8.91 -3.35
N TYR A 26 -7.99 8.32 -3.29
CA TYR A 26 -7.28 7.98 -2.07
C TYR A 26 -6.19 9.00 -1.78
N ARG A 27 -5.96 9.30 -0.50
CA ARG A 27 -4.97 10.29 -0.03
C ARG A 27 -4.21 9.76 1.17
N LYS A 28 -3.12 10.43 1.53
CA LYS A 28 -2.42 10.15 2.79
C LYS A 28 -3.38 10.29 3.98
N GLY A 29 -3.38 9.31 4.88
CA GLY A 29 -4.26 9.20 6.03
C GLY A 29 -5.62 8.52 5.74
N ASP A 30 -5.85 8.06 4.51
CA ASP A 30 -7.03 7.29 4.16
C ASP A 30 -6.82 5.80 4.43
N CYS A 31 -7.88 5.09 4.83
CA CYS A 31 -7.85 3.66 5.13
C CYS A 31 -8.30 2.88 3.89
N VAL A 32 -7.44 1.99 3.41
CA VAL A 32 -7.69 1.14 2.24
C VAL A 32 -7.82 -0.32 2.62
N PHE A 33 -8.66 -1.03 1.86
CA PHE A 33 -8.74 -2.48 1.90
C PHE A 33 -7.80 -3.05 0.85
N VAL A 34 -6.95 -3.98 1.27
CA VAL A 34 -6.04 -4.71 0.39
C VAL A 34 -6.55 -6.14 0.29
N CYS A 35 -7.14 -6.46 -0.86
CA CYS A 35 -7.49 -7.83 -1.20
C CYS A 35 -6.21 -8.68 -1.26
N SER A 36 -6.22 -9.82 -0.57
CA SER A 36 -5.15 -10.82 -0.71
C SER A 36 -5.73 -12.05 -1.40
N GLU A 37 -4.98 -12.68 -2.33
CA GLU A 37 -5.48 -13.85 -3.08
C GLU A 37 -5.73 -15.09 -2.20
N GLN A 38 -5.27 -15.08 -0.95
CA GLN A 38 -5.27 -16.26 -0.07
C GLN A 38 -5.98 -16.06 1.28
N SER A 39 -6.35 -14.82 1.65
CA SER A 39 -6.93 -14.50 2.97
C SER A 39 -7.91 -13.33 2.93
N ASP A 40 -8.65 -13.16 4.03
CA ASP A 40 -9.41 -11.96 4.40
C ASP A 40 -8.78 -10.64 3.95
N ASP A 41 -9.61 -9.67 3.57
CA ASP A 41 -9.20 -8.32 3.22
C ASP A 41 -8.43 -7.67 4.38
N TRP A 42 -7.23 -7.18 4.06
CA TRP A 42 -6.37 -6.49 5.00
C TRP A 42 -6.74 -5.01 5.02
N ILE A 43 -6.69 -4.38 6.18
CA ILE A 43 -6.95 -2.94 6.30
C ILE A 43 -5.62 -2.25 6.55
N ALA A 44 -5.35 -1.16 5.82
CA ALA A 44 -4.14 -0.38 6.00
C ALA A 44 -4.39 1.12 5.83
N GLU A 45 -3.67 1.97 6.57
CA GLU A 45 -3.68 3.42 6.40
C GLU A 45 -2.57 3.86 5.44
N ILE A 46 -2.88 4.72 4.47
CA ILE A 46 -1.89 5.27 3.54
C ILE A 46 -0.97 6.26 4.26
N GLN A 47 0.33 5.94 4.34
CA GLN A 47 1.36 6.81 4.91
C GLN A 47 2.04 7.66 3.83
N GLU A 48 2.28 7.10 2.66
CA GLU A 48 2.96 7.77 1.56
C GLU A 48 2.54 7.17 0.23
N ILE A 49 2.41 8.02 -0.79
CA ILE A 49 2.07 7.60 -2.15
C ILE A 49 3.24 8.02 -3.03
N ARG A 50 3.79 7.08 -3.78
CA ARG A 50 4.84 7.32 -4.77
C ARG A 50 4.42 6.70 -6.09
N ALA A 51 4.74 7.34 -7.19
CA ALA A 51 4.47 6.77 -8.50
C ALA A 51 5.60 7.12 -9.45
N GLN A 52 6.06 6.13 -10.22
CA GLN A 52 7.00 6.39 -11.31
C GLN A 52 6.24 6.83 -12.55
N ASP A 53 5.11 6.17 -12.81
CA ASP A 53 4.25 6.40 -13.97
C ASP A 53 2.79 6.10 -13.61
N SER A 54 1.84 6.45 -14.48
CA SER A 54 0.41 6.17 -14.29
C SER A 54 0.07 4.68 -14.12
N ARG A 55 0.98 3.79 -14.52
CA ARG A 55 0.82 2.33 -14.37
C ARG A 55 1.50 1.76 -13.15
N ASN A 56 2.49 2.48 -12.60
CA ASN A 56 3.29 1.99 -11.51
C ASN A 56 3.15 2.95 -10.32
N VAL A 57 2.20 2.63 -9.46
CA VAL A 57 1.89 3.37 -8.23
C VAL A 57 2.22 2.46 -7.05
N TRP A 58 3.02 2.98 -6.13
CA TRP A 58 3.40 2.31 -4.91
C TRP A 58 2.94 3.14 -3.72
N ILE A 59 2.33 2.48 -2.77
CA ILE A 59 1.89 3.10 -1.53
C ILE A 59 2.63 2.47 -0.37
N LYS A 60 3.15 3.31 0.51
CA LYS A 60 3.58 2.89 1.84
C LYS A 60 2.36 2.96 2.74
N VAL A 61 2.03 1.84 3.36
CA VAL A 61 0.86 1.73 4.22
C VAL A 61 1.26 1.26 5.62
N ALA A 62 0.47 1.62 6.61
CA ALA A 62 0.53 1.08 7.96
C ALA A 62 -0.60 0.05 8.11
N TRP A 63 -0.26 -1.22 8.28
CA TRP A 63 -1.23 -2.30 8.42
C TRP A 63 -1.93 -2.22 9.78
N PHE A 64 -3.26 -2.35 9.77
CA PHE A 64 -4.04 -2.56 10.99
C PHE A 64 -4.13 -4.06 11.27
N TYR A 65 -3.80 -4.43 12.50
CA TYR A 65 -4.04 -5.77 13.00
C TYR A 65 -5.47 -5.85 13.51
N ARG A 66 -6.22 -6.87 13.06
CA ARG A 66 -7.48 -7.23 13.72
C ARG A 66 -7.16 -7.66 15.16
N PRO A 67 -8.06 -7.42 16.12
CA PRO A 67 -7.85 -7.87 17.50
C PRO A 67 -7.64 -9.39 17.60
N GLU A 68 -8.18 -10.14 16.63
CA GLU A 68 -8.02 -11.60 16.48
C GLU A 68 -6.58 -12.02 16.12
N ASP A 69 -5.84 -11.14 15.44
CA ASP A 69 -4.45 -11.36 15.02
C ASP A 69 -3.44 -10.95 16.12
N THR A 70 -3.90 -10.13 17.06
CA THR A 70 -3.10 -9.72 18.20
C THR A 70 -2.97 -10.90 19.16
N LYS A 71 -1.74 -11.38 19.40
CA LYS A 71 -1.42 -12.42 20.41
C LYS A 71 -1.65 -11.92 21.85
N GLU A 72 -2.76 -11.25 22.15
CA GLU A 72 -3.18 -10.99 23.51
C GLU A 72 -4.09 -12.12 23.99
N LYS A 73 -3.47 -13.26 24.29
CA LYS A 73 -3.92 -14.01 25.46
C LYS A 73 -3.72 -13.08 26.66
N ARG A 74 -4.77 -12.39 27.08
CA ARG A 74 -4.82 -11.72 28.39
C ARG A 74 -4.27 -12.70 29.43
N LYS A 75 -3.24 -12.27 30.17
CA LYS A 75 -2.78 -12.93 31.39
C LYS A 75 -3.29 -12.16 32.59
#